data_AF-X1KSH3-F1
#
_entry.id   AF-X1KSH3-F1
#
_cell.length_a   1.000
_cell.length_b   1.000
_cell.length_c   1.000
_cell.angle_alpha   90.00
_cell.angle_beta   90.00
_cell.angle_gamma   90.00
#
_symmetry.space_group_name_H-M   'P 1'
#
loop_
_entity.id
_entity.type
_entity.pdbx_description
1 polymer ?
#
loop_
_entity_poly.entity_id
_entity_poly.type
_entity_poly.pdbx_seq_one_letter_code
_entity_poly.pdbx_strand_id
1 'polypeptide(L)'
;RKYGSSIPKDRKDPLWFDYVKWRHRSVEDFLKKCANTVHRIKPEVVIGCNGIFSARHPYPPIEEMDYLMAEAEGGEACSFQARYLSTLEKPFDVMNTRFLYSWGDWMLKPAKVLQEEFGTILANEGHCFLGDKMYPEGTLEPEVYRCIGQS
;
A
#
# COMPACT_ATOMS: atom_id res chain seq x y z
N ARG A 1 0.25 13.61 -35.61
CA ARG A 1 0.18 13.56 -34.12
C ARG A 1 1.44 12.86 -33.62
N LYS A 2 2.26 13.51 -32.78
CA LYS A 2 3.57 12.97 -32.34
C LYS A 2 3.44 11.89 -31.26
N TYR A 3 2.27 11.75 -30.64
CA TYR A 3 1.93 10.72 -29.66
C TYR A 3 0.44 10.36 -29.78
N GLY A 4 0.13 9.05 -29.73
CA GLY A 4 -1.15 8.37 -29.46
C GLY A 4 -2.51 9.04 -29.80
N SER A 5 -3.54 8.51 -29.14
CA SER A 5 -4.91 9.04 -29.13
C SER A 5 -5.04 10.21 -28.13
N SER A 6 -6.14 10.97 -28.20
CA SER A 6 -6.44 12.02 -27.21
C SER A 6 -6.76 11.44 -25.83
N ILE A 7 -6.33 12.10 -24.77
CA ILE A 7 -6.69 11.75 -23.39
C ILE A 7 -8.18 12.06 -23.16
N PRO A 8 -8.99 11.09 -22.70
CA PRO A 8 -10.41 11.30 -22.44
C PRO A 8 -10.61 12.28 -21.27
N LYS A 9 -11.64 13.14 -21.38
CA LYS A 9 -11.94 14.15 -20.35
C LYS A 9 -12.80 13.61 -19.21
N ASP A 10 -13.60 12.59 -19.48
CA ASP A 10 -14.48 11.96 -18.50
C ASP A 10 -14.72 10.48 -18.81
N ARG A 11 -15.45 9.82 -17.91
CA ARG A 11 -15.68 8.36 -17.94
C ARG A 11 -16.60 7.89 -19.08
N LYS A 12 -17.34 8.80 -19.72
CA LYS A 12 -18.26 8.49 -20.83
C LYS A 12 -17.57 8.53 -22.18
N ASP A 13 -16.35 9.07 -22.26
CA ASP A 13 -15.56 9.06 -23.48
C ASP A 13 -15.26 7.61 -23.92
N PRO A 14 -15.47 7.26 -25.20
CA PRO A 14 -15.19 5.91 -25.69
C PRO A 14 -13.75 5.45 -25.46
N LEU A 15 -12.79 6.39 -25.34
CA LEU A 15 -11.39 6.09 -25.05
C LEU A 15 -11.09 5.90 -23.55
N TRP A 16 -12.08 6.06 -22.66
CA TRP A 16 -11.87 5.99 -21.21
C TRP A 16 -11.21 4.68 -20.76
N PHE A 17 -11.74 3.54 -21.22
CA PHE A 17 -11.20 2.24 -20.82
C PHE A 17 -9.79 1.99 -21.39
N ASP A 18 -9.53 2.42 -22.61
CA ASP A 18 -8.19 2.31 -23.20
C ASP A 18 -7.17 3.18 -22.47
N TYR A 19 -7.59 4.37 -22.04
CA TYR A 19 -6.80 5.24 -21.19
C TYR A 19 -6.51 4.63 -19.81
N VAL A 20 -7.51 4.02 -19.15
CA VAL A 20 -7.30 3.33 -17.86
C VAL A 20 -6.31 2.17 -18.03
N LYS A 21 -6.46 1.34 -19.07
CA LYS A 21 -5.53 0.25 -19.37
C LYS A 21 -4.12 0.78 -19.68
N TRP A 22 -4.01 1.86 -20.43
CA TRP A 22 -2.73 2.51 -20.73
C TRP A 22 -2.06 3.05 -19.46
N ARG A 23 -2.82 3.71 -18.57
CA ARG A 23 -2.30 4.17 -17.27
C ARG A 23 -1.79 3.03 -16.42
N HIS A 24 -2.55 1.92 -16.36
CA HIS A 24 -2.13 0.74 -15.61
C HIS A 24 -0.80 0.18 -16.14
N ARG A 25 -0.71 -0.08 -17.45
CA ARG A 25 0.54 -0.54 -18.09
C ARG A 25 1.70 0.42 -17.89
N SER A 26 1.44 1.73 -17.93
CA SER A 26 2.48 2.74 -17.72
C SER A 26 3.04 2.69 -16.29
N VAL A 27 2.19 2.40 -15.30
CA VAL A 27 2.62 2.21 -13.90
C VAL A 27 3.39 0.90 -13.76
N GLU A 28 2.90 -0.21 -14.33
CA GLU A 28 3.63 -1.48 -14.33
C GLU A 28 5.01 -1.36 -14.98
N ASP A 29 5.11 -0.75 -16.17
CA ASP A 29 6.36 -0.53 -16.88
C ASP A 29 7.35 0.31 -16.05
N PHE A 30 6.84 1.29 -15.28
CA PHE A 30 7.65 2.08 -14.37
C PHE A 30 8.16 1.23 -13.20
N LEU A 31 7.29 0.47 -12.54
CA LEU A 31 7.68 -0.40 -11.42
C LEU A 31 8.69 -1.46 -11.85
N LYS A 32 8.50 -2.08 -13.01
CA LYS A 32 9.47 -3.02 -13.61
C LYS A 32 10.83 -2.38 -13.81
N LYS A 33 10.87 -1.16 -14.35
CA LYS A 33 12.14 -0.44 -14.55
C LYS A 33 12.82 -0.12 -13.22
N CYS A 34 12.06 0.30 -12.21
CA CYS A 34 12.59 0.56 -10.88
C CYS A 34 13.18 -0.72 -10.26
N ALA A 35 12.43 -1.81 -10.25
CA ALA A 35 12.88 -3.07 -9.67
C ALA A 35 14.12 -3.62 -10.38
N ASN A 36 14.09 -3.73 -11.71
CA ASN A 36 15.22 -4.19 -12.49
C ASN A 36 16.47 -3.30 -12.30
N THR A 37 16.29 -1.99 -12.12
CA THR A 37 17.41 -1.07 -11.87
C THR A 37 18.06 -1.36 -10.52
N VAL A 38 17.26 -1.55 -9.47
CA VAL A 38 17.76 -1.87 -8.13
C VAL A 38 18.42 -3.24 -8.13
N HIS A 39 17.76 -4.28 -8.66
CA HIS A 39 18.28 -5.65 -8.67
C HIS A 39 19.56 -5.81 -9.51
N ARG A 40 19.76 -4.99 -10.54
CA ARG A 40 21.03 -4.94 -11.28
C ARG A 40 22.20 -4.48 -10.41
N ILE A 41 21.95 -3.65 -9.40
CA ILE A 41 22.97 -3.13 -8.48
C ILE A 41 23.08 -4.06 -7.26
N LYS A 42 21.94 -4.49 -6.72
CA LYS A 42 21.84 -5.23 -5.47
C LYS A 42 20.64 -6.22 -5.53
N PRO A 43 20.84 -7.44 -6.06
CA PRO A 43 19.76 -8.39 -6.34
C PRO A 43 19.06 -8.94 -5.09
N GLU A 44 19.65 -8.79 -3.91
CA GLU A 44 19.08 -9.24 -2.64
C GLU A 44 18.09 -8.25 -2.00
N VAL A 45 17.95 -7.04 -2.54
CA VAL A 45 17.00 -6.04 -2.01
C VAL A 45 15.60 -6.41 -2.46
N VAL A 46 14.71 -6.61 -1.48
CA VAL A 46 13.27 -6.82 -1.70
C VAL A 46 12.59 -5.51 -2.05
N ILE A 47 11.73 -5.51 -3.06
CA ILE A 47 11.01 -4.31 -3.51
C ILE A 47 9.50 -4.55 -3.49
N GLY A 48 8.79 -3.56 -2.96
CA GLY A 48 7.34 -3.47 -3.01
C GLY A 48 6.88 -2.05 -3.33
N CYS A 49 5.59 -1.91 -3.62
CA CYS A 49 4.94 -0.62 -3.85
C CYS A 49 3.57 -0.61 -3.17
N ASN A 50 3.37 0.31 -2.24
CA ASN A 50 2.08 0.45 -1.55
C ASN A 50 1.00 0.93 -2.53
N GLY A 51 -0.19 0.33 -2.42
CA GLY A 51 -1.42 0.80 -3.08
C GLY A 51 -1.69 0.15 -4.44
N ILE A 52 -0.77 -0.67 -4.95
CA ILE A 52 -0.94 -1.49 -6.16
C ILE A 52 -1.06 -2.96 -5.79
N PHE A 53 -1.79 -3.75 -6.59
CA PHE A 53 -2.07 -5.18 -6.35
C PHE A 53 -2.82 -5.47 -5.04
N SER A 54 -3.38 -4.44 -4.39
CA SER A 54 -4.28 -4.58 -3.23
C SER A 54 -5.71 -4.86 -3.68
N ALA A 55 -6.62 -5.15 -2.76
CA ALA A 55 -8.02 -5.41 -3.11
C ALA A 55 -8.71 -4.21 -3.80
N ARG A 56 -8.16 -3.00 -3.67
CA ARG A 56 -8.63 -1.79 -4.39
C ARG A 56 -8.14 -1.71 -5.82
N HIS A 57 -7.05 -2.41 -6.15
CA HIS A 57 -6.45 -2.51 -7.48
C HIS A 57 -6.09 -3.97 -7.77
N PRO A 58 -7.10 -4.87 -7.95
CA PRO A 58 -6.91 -6.31 -7.94
C PRO A 58 -6.38 -6.84 -9.27
N TYR A 59 -5.23 -6.32 -9.69
CA TYR A 59 -4.49 -6.83 -10.83
C TYR A 59 -3.48 -7.87 -10.35
N PRO A 60 -3.17 -8.90 -11.17
CA PRO A 60 -2.12 -9.85 -10.84
C PRO A 60 -0.80 -9.12 -10.56
N PRO A 61 -0.08 -9.43 -9.46
CA PRO A 61 1.24 -8.90 -9.25
C PRO A 61 2.18 -9.19 -10.41
N ILE A 62 2.99 -8.21 -10.79
CA ILE A 62 4.10 -8.43 -11.73
C ILE A 62 5.22 -9.21 -11.04
N GLU A 63 6.00 -9.97 -11.83
CA GLU A 63 7.07 -10.83 -11.32
C GLU A 63 8.13 -10.04 -10.57
N GLU A 64 8.50 -8.86 -11.08
CA GLU A 64 9.57 -8.01 -10.55
C GLU A 64 9.24 -7.32 -9.22
N MET A 65 8.02 -7.46 -8.70
CA MET A 65 7.66 -7.01 -7.35
C MET A 65 7.77 -8.20 -6.41
N ASP A 66 8.79 -8.19 -5.56
CA ASP A 66 9.07 -9.29 -4.63
C ASP A 66 8.07 -9.33 -3.47
N TYR A 67 7.47 -8.17 -3.16
CA TYR A 67 6.72 -7.94 -1.94
C TYR A 67 5.47 -7.09 -2.18
N LEU A 68 4.36 -7.46 -1.54
CA LEU A 68 3.08 -6.74 -1.66
C LEU A 68 2.84 -5.85 -0.46
N MET A 69 2.15 -4.73 -0.68
CA MET A 69 1.87 -3.77 0.38
C MET A 69 0.48 -3.18 0.18
N ALA A 70 -0.34 -3.21 1.22
CA ALA A 70 -1.63 -2.54 1.23
C ALA A 70 -1.77 -1.63 2.45
N GLU A 71 -2.71 -0.69 2.35
CA GLU A 71 -3.09 0.18 3.45
C GLU A 71 -4.55 -0.11 3.85
N ALA A 72 -4.79 -0.23 5.15
CA ALA A 72 -6.10 -0.46 5.72
C ALA A 72 -6.23 0.15 7.12
N GLU A 73 -7.44 0.55 7.49
CA GLU A 73 -7.75 1.08 8.82
C GLU A 73 -9.01 0.38 9.34
N GLY A 74 -8.99 0.00 10.62
CA GLY A 74 -10.01 -0.83 11.25
C GLY A 74 -9.77 -2.32 11.08
N GLY A 75 -10.09 -3.10 12.11
CA GLY A 75 -9.83 -4.55 12.17
C GLY A 75 -10.42 -5.32 10.99
N GLU A 76 -11.64 -4.98 10.56
CA GLU A 76 -12.31 -5.60 9.42
C GLU A 76 -11.57 -5.34 8.10
N ALA A 77 -11.21 -4.08 7.82
CA ALA A 77 -10.52 -3.73 6.58
C ALA A 77 -9.11 -4.33 6.54
N CYS A 78 -8.42 -4.36 7.68
CA CYS A 78 -7.11 -4.99 7.82
C CYS A 78 -7.20 -6.49 7.55
N SER A 79 -8.18 -7.17 8.15
CA SER A 79 -8.47 -8.59 7.90
C SER A 79 -8.77 -8.86 6.43
N PHE A 80 -9.63 -8.03 5.81
CA PHE A 80 -10.00 -8.18 4.40
C PHE A 80 -8.81 -8.01 3.46
N GLN A 81 -7.98 -6.98 3.64
CA GLN A 81 -6.79 -6.79 2.81
C GLN A 81 -5.79 -7.92 3.01
N ALA A 82 -5.51 -8.32 4.24
CA ALA A 82 -4.57 -9.39 4.53
C ALA A 82 -5.05 -10.73 3.93
N ARG A 83 -6.35 -11.03 4.05
CA ARG A 83 -6.94 -12.23 3.46
C ARG A 83 -6.88 -12.21 1.93
N TYR A 84 -7.06 -11.06 1.31
CA TYR A 84 -6.91 -10.93 -0.14
C TYR A 84 -5.46 -11.16 -0.57
N LEU A 85 -4.50 -10.48 0.06
CA LEU A 85 -3.08 -10.57 -0.29
C LEU A 85 -2.50 -11.97 -0.08
N SER A 86 -2.95 -12.71 0.94
CA SER A 86 -2.51 -14.09 1.15
C SER A 86 -2.88 -15.04 0.01
N THR A 87 -3.79 -14.65 -0.90
CA THR A 87 -4.10 -15.42 -2.12
C THR A 87 -3.14 -15.20 -3.28
N LEU A 88 -2.23 -14.21 -3.18
CA LEU A 88 -1.36 -13.78 -4.28
C LEU A 88 0.05 -14.38 -4.25
N GLU A 89 0.29 -15.35 -3.36
CA GLU A 89 1.53 -16.16 -3.28
C GLU A 89 2.84 -15.35 -3.20
N LYS A 90 2.78 -14.13 -2.65
CA LYS A 90 3.93 -13.27 -2.37
C LYS A 90 3.86 -12.79 -0.92
N PRO A 91 5.01 -12.61 -0.25
CA PRO A 91 5.04 -12.03 1.09
C PRO A 91 4.48 -10.61 1.06
N PHE A 92 3.83 -10.19 2.15
CA PHE A 92 3.09 -8.95 2.16
C PHE A 92 3.01 -8.26 3.51
N ASP A 93 2.81 -6.95 3.44
CA ASP A 93 2.47 -6.11 4.59
C ASP A 93 1.08 -5.51 4.41
N VAL A 94 0.40 -5.34 5.54
CA VAL A 94 -0.72 -4.42 5.66
C VAL A 94 -0.33 -3.30 6.63
N MET A 95 -0.26 -2.09 6.11
CA MET A 95 -0.03 -0.88 6.87
C MET A 95 -1.36 -0.38 7.43
N ASN A 96 -1.45 -0.25 8.74
CA ASN A 96 -2.43 0.63 9.39
C ASN A 96 -1.76 1.94 9.78
N THR A 97 -2.56 2.92 10.21
CA THR A 97 -2.05 4.21 10.68
C THR A 97 -2.42 4.41 12.15
N ARG A 98 -1.66 5.28 12.85
CA ARG A 98 -1.99 5.65 14.23
C ARG A 98 -3.21 6.60 14.34
N PHE A 99 -3.73 7.10 13.22
CA PHE A 99 -4.77 8.14 13.16
C PHE A 99 -6.19 7.56 13.21
N LEU A 100 -7.16 8.29 13.75
CA LEU A 100 -8.57 7.86 13.76
C LEU A 100 -9.25 8.04 12.40
N TYR A 101 -8.89 9.09 11.67
CA TYR A 101 -9.52 9.46 10.39
C TYR A 101 -8.49 9.58 9.25
N SER A 102 -7.59 8.60 9.16
CA SER A 102 -6.52 8.53 8.16
C SER A 102 -5.52 9.68 8.17
N TRP A 103 -4.71 9.83 7.12
CA TRP A 103 -3.58 10.76 7.03
C TRP A 103 -3.92 12.24 7.22
N GLY A 104 -5.20 12.64 7.15
CA GLY A 104 -5.64 14.00 7.44
C GLY A 104 -5.66 14.35 8.93
N ASP A 105 -5.61 13.35 9.80
CA ASP A 105 -5.81 13.47 11.24
C ASP A 105 -4.47 13.52 12.01
N TRP A 106 -4.51 13.98 13.26
CA TRP A 106 -3.37 14.05 14.19
C TRP A 106 -3.67 13.34 15.52
N MET A 107 -4.83 12.70 15.66
CA MET A 107 -5.18 11.90 16.83
C MET A 107 -4.40 10.58 16.88
N LEU A 108 -4.52 9.89 18.02
CA LEU A 108 -3.91 8.60 18.29
C LEU A 108 -5.00 7.59 18.63
N LYS A 109 -5.07 6.49 17.86
CA LYS A 109 -5.90 5.34 18.22
C LYS A 109 -5.45 4.77 19.57
N PRO A 110 -6.38 4.29 20.42
CA PRO A 110 -6.01 3.53 21.60
C PRO A 110 -5.18 2.30 21.24
N ALA A 111 -4.19 1.94 22.07
CA ALA A 111 -3.33 0.77 21.85
C ALA A 111 -4.12 -0.53 21.59
N LYS A 112 -5.29 -0.68 22.21
CA LYS A 112 -6.17 -1.84 22.02
C LYS A 112 -6.74 -1.94 20.60
N VAL A 113 -7.01 -0.80 19.95
CA VAL A 113 -7.46 -0.78 18.55
C VAL A 113 -6.31 -1.15 17.62
N LEU A 114 -5.09 -0.63 17.89
CA LEU A 114 -3.89 -1.01 17.15
C LEU A 114 -3.60 -2.52 17.27
N GLN A 115 -3.74 -3.07 18.49
CA GLN A 115 -3.63 -4.51 18.76
C GLN A 115 -4.61 -5.34 17.94
N GLU A 116 -5.86 -4.91 17.88
CA GLU A 116 -6.89 -5.60 17.10
C GLU A 116 -6.53 -5.58 15.61
N GLU A 117 -6.16 -4.42 15.06
CA GLU A 117 -5.77 -4.28 13.66
C GLU A 117 -4.56 -5.14 13.31
N PHE A 118 -3.51 -5.12 14.13
CA PHE A 118 -2.35 -5.99 13.94
C PHE A 118 -2.70 -7.47 14.08
N GLY A 119 -3.54 -7.80 15.06
CA GLY A 119 -3.99 -9.17 15.29
C GLY A 119 -4.70 -9.76 14.07
N THR A 120 -5.54 -8.99 13.39
CA THR A 120 -6.23 -9.48 12.19
C THR A 120 -5.31 -9.66 10.98
N ILE A 121 -4.26 -8.84 10.86
CA ILE A 121 -3.24 -8.97 9.82
C ILE A 121 -2.39 -10.23 10.05
N LEU A 122 -1.85 -10.37 11.27
CA LEU A 122 -1.03 -11.52 11.65
C LEU A 122 -1.79 -12.84 11.56
N ALA A 123 -3.08 -12.84 11.89
CA ALA A 123 -3.95 -14.02 11.74
C ALA A 123 -4.12 -14.49 10.29
N ASN A 124 -3.79 -13.63 9.31
CA ASN A 124 -3.80 -13.94 7.87
C ASN A 124 -2.38 -14.08 7.30
N GLU A 125 -1.36 -14.29 8.14
CA GLU A 125 0.04 -14.47 7.76
C GLU A 125 0.70 -13.22 7.13
N GLY A 126 0.08 -12.04 7.27
CA GLY A 126 0.68 -10.78 6.87
C GLY A 126 1.64 -10.25 7.91
N HIS A 127 2.55 -9.35 7.51
CA HIS A 127 3.33 -8.56 8.47
C HIS A 127 2.75 -7.14 8.62
N CYS A 128 3.15 -6.51 9.72
CA CYS A 128 2.58 -5.27 10.19
C CYS A 128 3.65 -4.18 10.24
N PHE A 129 3.28 -2.98 9.80
CA PHE A 129 3.98 -1.76 10.18
C PHE A 129 2.98 -0.62 10.30
N LEU A 130 3.30 0.38 11.12
CA LEU A 130 2.40 1.48 11.44
C LEU A 130 2.82 2.77 10.77
N GLY A 131 1.89 3.41 10.08
CA GLY A 131 2.04 4.75 9.54
C GLY A 131 1.94 5.81 10.63
N ASP A 132 2.95 6.68 10.70
CA ASP A 132 2.96 7.93 11.46
C ASP A 132 3.47 9.07 10.56
N LYS A 133 3.17 10.31 10.94
CA LYS A 133 3.71 11.52 10.33
C LYS A 133 4.27 12.44 11.41
N MET A 134 5.47 12.96 11.14
CA MET A 134 6.12 13.97 11.96
C MET A 134 5.34 15.29 11.89
N TYR A 135 5.46 16.11 12.94
CA TYR A 135 5.14 17.53 12.84
C TYR A 135 6.03 18.20 11.77
N PRO A 136 5.64 19.35 11.18
CA PRO A 136 6.42 20.01 10.13
C PRO A 136 7.88 20.28 10.49
N GLU A 137 8.18 20.41 11.79
CA GLU A 137 9.51 20.65 12.33
C GLU A 137 10.33 19.35 12.48
N GLY A 138 9.78 18.19 12.12
CA GLY A 138 10.44 16.88 12.20
C GLY A 138 10.36 16.20 13.56
N THR A 139 9.60 16.78 14.51
CA THR A 139 9.49 16.25 15.86
C THR A 139 8.54 15.04 15.91
N LEU A 140 8.96 14.02 16.63
CA LEU A 140 8.14 12.86 17.00
C LEU A 140 7.49 13.09 18.36
N GLU A 141 6.23 12.68 18.52
CA GLU A 141 5.52 12.79 19.79
C GLU A 141 5.81 11.56 20.68
N PRO A 142 6.51 11.70 21.82
CA PRO A 142 6.91 10.53 22.63
C PRO A 142 5.73 9.70 23.15
N GLU A 143 4.57 10.34 23.36
CA GLU A 143 3.33 9.68 23.78
C GLU A 143 2.83 8.68 22.73
N VAL A 144 2.88 9.07 21.45
CA VAL A 144 2.51 8.21 20.32
C VAL A 144 3.36 6.93 20.35
N TYR A 145 4.68 7.07 20.44
CA TYR A 145 5.58 5.91 20.44
C TYR A 145 5.45 5.05 21.69
N ARG A 146 5.08 5.62 22.84
CA ARG A 146 4.80 4.83 24.05
C ARG A 146 3.50 4.02 23.90
N CYS A 147 2.47 4.59 23.29
CA CYS A 147 1.23 3.87 22.99
C CYS A 147 1.49 2.74 21.98
N ILE A 148 2.27 3.00 20.92
CA ILE A 148 2.66 1.99 19.93
C ILE A 148 3.50 0.87 20.57
N GLY A 149 4.41 1.21 21.49
CA GLY A 149 5.19 0.19 22.22
C GLY A 149 4.36 -0.70 23.15
N GLN A 150 3.11 -0.34 23.42
CA GLN A 150 2.16 -1.15 24.19
C GLN A 150 1.21 -1.96 23.31
N SER A 151 1.17 -1.70 22.00
CA SER A 151 0.35 -2.46 21.06
C SER A 151 1.03 -3.77 20.68
#